data_AF-A0A117QM11-F1
#
_entry.id   AF-A0A117QM11-F1
#
_cell.length_a   1.000
_cell.length_b   1.000
_cell.length_c   1.000
_cell.angle_alpha   90.00
_cell.angle_beta   90.00
_cell.angle_gamma   90.00
#
_symmetry.space_group_name_H-M   'P 1'
#
loop_
_entity.id
_entity.type
_entity.pdbx_description
1 polymer ?
#
loop_
_entity_poly.entity_id
_entity_poly.type
_entity_poly.pdbx_seq_one_letter_code
_entity_poly.pdbx_strand_id
1 'polypeptide(L)'
;MDDLVEFLIARLNDDNHAYAYVAGTLGGEALLDSHLPMLDLIEQLARDYKAMDPSDSRSVGLAYALRVLGQSYTEHPAYLQEWRP
;
A
#
# COMPACT_ATOMS: atom_id res chain seq x y z
N MET A 1 -14.14 -0.20 -2.54
CA MET A 1 -13.04 -0.48 -1.59
C MET A 1 -12.13 -1.53 -2.16
N ASP A 2 -12.66 -2.62 -2.72
CA ASP A 2 -11.86 -3.65 -3.40
C ASP A 2 -10.93 -3.08 -4.47
N ASP A 3 -11.43 -2.18 -5.33
CA ASP A 3 -10.60 -1.53 -6.35
C ASP A 3 -9.43 -0.71 -5.76
N LEU A 4 -9.67 0.01 -4.65
CA LEU A 4 -8.61 0.74 -3.94
C LEU A 4 -7.57 -0.23 -3.35
N VAL A 5 -8.02 -1.35 -2.79
CA VAL A 5 -7.13 -2.36 -2.20
C VAL A 5 -6.28 -3.02 -3.27
N GLU A 6 -6.86 -3.37 -4.42
CA GLU A 6 -6.12 -3.94 -5.56
C GLU A 6 -5.13 -2.93 -6.14
N PHE A 7 -5.55 -1.67 -6.27
CA PHE A 7 -4.69 -0.57 -6.68
C PHE A 7 -3.49 -0.40 -5.75
N LEU A 8 -3.71 -0.37 -4.43
CA LEU A 8 -2.66 -0.25 -3.43
C LEU A 8 -1.67 -1.41 -3.48
N ILE A 9 -2.17 -2.66 -3.53
CA ILE A 9 -1.31 -3.85 -3.62
C ILE A 9 -0.44 -3.80 -4.86
N ALA A 10 -0.99 -3.42 -6.02
CA ALA A 10 -0.19 -3.29 -7.24
C ALA A 10 0.89 -2.22 -7.10
N ARG A 11 0.57 -1.05 -6.54
CA ARG A 11 1.52 0.04 -6.36
C ARG A 11 2.65 -0.31 -5.38
N LEU A 12 2.32 -0.92 -4.25
CA LEU A 12 3.30 -1.33 -3.25
C LEU A 12 4.25 -2.38 -3.80
N ASN A 13 3.74 -3.31 -4.61
CA ASN A 13 4.59 -4.28 -5.31
C ASN A 13 5.54 -3.59 -6.29
N ASP A 14 5.05 -2.68 -7.14
CA ASP A 14 5.91 -1.91 -8.06
C ASP A 14 6.99 -1.12 -7.31
N ASP A 15 6.62 -0.46 -6.21
CA ASP A 15 7.55 0.33 -5.39
C ASP A 15 8.59 -0.59 -4.73
N ASN A 16 8.17 -1.73 -4.16
CA ASN A 16 9.06 -2.73 -3.57
C ASN A 16 10.10 -3.22 -4.61
N HIS A 17 9.65 -3.57 -5.81
CA HIS A 17 10.55 -3.99 -6.89
C HIS A 17 11.54 -2.89 -7.29
N ALA A 18 11.09 -1.62 -7.36
CA ALA A 18 11.96 -0.49 -7.66
C ALA A 18 13.05 -0.30 -6.57
N TYR A 19 12.68 -0.37 -5.30
CA TYR A 19 13.62 -0.24 -4.19
C TYR A 19 14.61 -1.41 -4.11
N ALA A 20 14.15 -2.65 -4.31
CA ALA A 20 15.00 -3.83 -4.37
C ALA A 20 16.03 -3.72 -5.50
N TYR A 21 15.61 -3.27 -6.69
CA TYR A 21 16.51 -3.03 -7.83
C TYR A 21 17.57 -1.95 -7.52
N VAL A 22 17.14 -0.82 -6.98
CA VAL A 22 18.04 0.30 -6.63
C VAL A 22 19.09 -0.13 -5.62
N ALA A 23 18.70 -0.87 -4.59
CA ALA A 23 19.63 -1.32 -3.57
C ALA A 23 20.64 -2.36 -4.07
N GLY A 24 20.21 -3.27 -4.95
CA GLY A 24 21.10 -4.19 -5.65
C GLY A 24 22.12 -3.47 -6.55
N THR A 25 21.79 -2.25 -7.01
CA THR A 25 22.64 -1.45 -7.91
C THR A 25 23.59 -0.50 -7.16
N LEU A 26 23.14 0.10 -6.04
CA LEU A 26 23.85 1.21 -5.38
C LEU A 26 24.48 0.87 -4.01
N GLY A 27 24.30 -0.34 -3.48
CA GLY A 27 24.80 -0.74 -2.16
C GLY A 27 23.76 -0.47 -1.05
N GLY A 28 23.10 -1.53 -0.60
CA GLY A 28 21.79 -1.49 0.05
C GLY A 28 21.71 -1.20 1.56
N GLU A 29 22.80 -0.81 2.23
CA GLU A 29 22.81 -0.88 3.71
C GLU A 29 22.04 0.24 4.45
N ALA A 30 21.65 1.35 3.79
CA ALA A 30 20.99 2.47 4.48
C ALA A 30 19.56 2.81 3.99
N LEU A 31 19.22 2.49 2.73
CA LEU A 31 17.93 2.80 2.12
C LEU A 31 16.89 1.67 2.26
N LEU A 32 17.36 0.43 2.43
CA LEU A 32 16.48 -0.75 2.49
C LEU A 32 15.82 -0.97 3.84
N ASP A 33 16.50 -0.63 4.93
CA ASP A 33 16.19 -1.25 6.23
C ASP A 33 14.87 -0.78 6.86
N SER A 34 14.33 0.37 6.42
CA SER A 34 13.02 0.87 6.90
C SER A 34 11.95 0.98 5.82
N HIS A 35 12.31 1.17 4.55
CA HIS A 35 11.34 1.38 3.48
C HIS A 35 10.70 0.08 3.00
N LEU A 36 11.48 -0.99 2.78
CA LEU A 36 10.90 -2.27 2.35
C LEU A 36 9.95 -2.86 3.42
N PRO A 37 10.33 -2.90 4.72
CA PRO A 37 9.40 -3.38 5.74
C PRO A 37 8.12 -2.54 5.83
N MET A 38 8.20 -1.23 5.60
CA MET A 38 7.02 -0.36 5.56
C MET A 38 6.08 -0.72 4.39
N LEU A 39 6.62 -0.96 3.20
CA LEU A 39 5.82 -1.36 2.03
C LEU A 39 5.15 -2.72 2.27
N ASP A 40 5.90 -3.69 2.81
CA ASP A 40 5.39 -5.02 3.15
C ASP A 40 4.27 -4.94 4.21
N LEU A 41 4.42 -4.09 5.23
CA LEU A 41 3.40 -3.88 6.25
C LEU A 41 2.12 -3.26 5.68
N ILE A 42 2.24 -2.29 4.77
CA ILE A 42 1.07 -1.70 4.12
C ILE A 42 0.37 -2.72 3.21
N GLU A 43 1.15 -3.53 2.48
CA GLU A 43 0.60 -4.59 1.63
C GLU A 43 -0.15 -5.62 2.48
N GLN A 44 0.46 -6.06 3.59
CA GLN A 44 -0.18 -6.96 4.54
C GLN A 44 -1.49 -6.38 5.07
N LEU A 45 -1.49 -5.10 5.47
CA LEU A 45 -2.68 -4.41 5.95
C LEU A 45 -3.82 -4.38 4.90
N ALA A 46 -3.47 -4.14 3.63
CA ALA A 46 -4.42 -4.16 2.52
C ALA A 46 -4.99 -5.56 2.27
N ARG A 47 -4.14 -6.60 2.35
CA ARG A 47 -4.55 -8.01 2.24
C ARG A 47 -5.44 -8.45 3.39
N ASP A 48 -5.11 -8.04 4.61
CA ASP A 48 -5.88 -8.33 5.82
C ASP A 48 -7.27 -7.69 5.73
N TYR A 49 -7.37 -6.44 5.24
CA TYR A 49 -8.66 -5.82 4.97
C TYR A 49 -9.47 -6.60 3.92
N LYS A 50 -8.84 -7.04 2.83
CA LYS A 50 -9.51 -7.82 1.76
C LYS A 50 -10.09 -9.14 2.28
N ALA A 51 -9.40 -9.78 3.21
CA ALA A 51 -9.81 -11.03 3.84
C ALA A 51 -10.76 -10.83 5.04
N MET A 52 -10.96 -9.59 5.49
CA MET A 52 -11.76 -9.25 6.67
C MET A 52 -13.25 -9.46 6.39
N ASP A 53 -13.96 -9.99 7.38
CA ASP A 53 -15.42 -10.06 7.34
C ASP A 53 -15.99 -8.62 7.30
N PRO A 54 -16.91 -8.28 6.38
CA PRO A 54 -17.48 -6.93 6.29
C PRO A 54 -18.18 -6.46 7.59
N SER A 55 -18.67 -7.37 8.42
CA SER A 55 -19.29 -7.08 9.71
C SER A 55 -18.30 -6.90 10.86
N ASP A 56 -17.00 -7.11 10.62
CA ASP A 56 -15.96 -6.84 11.62
C ASP A 56 -15.97 -5.35 11.99
N SER A 57 -16.05 -5.08 13.29
CA SER A 57 -16.08 -3.72 13.85
C SER A 57 -14.89 -2.83 13.42
N ARG A 58 -13.78 -3.42 13.00
CA ARG A 58 -12.56 -2.72 12.56
C ARG A 58 -12.63 -2.28 11.10
N SER A 59 -13.54 -2.83 10.30
CA SER A 59 -13.58 -2.65 8.85
C SER A 59 -13.63 -1.18 8.44
N VAL A 60 -14.48 -0.38 9.09
CA VAL A 60 -14.62 1.05 8.80
C VAL A 60 -13.32 1.83 9.07
N GLY A 61 -12.70 1.60 10.24
CA GLY A 61 -11.46 2.27 10.62
C GLY A 61 -10.31 1.89 9.68
N LEU A 62 -10.25 0.61 9.31
CA LEU A 62 -9.21 0.10 8.42
C LEU A 62 -9.40 0.60 6.97
N ALA A 63 -10.65 0.65 6.50
CA ALA A 63 -10.98 1.26 5.20
C ALA A 63 -10.52 2.73 5.14
N TYR A 64 -10.74 3.49 6.22
CA TYR A 64 -10.29 4.88 6.30
C TYR A 64 -8.76 4.98 6.27
N ALA A 65 -8.05 4.14 7.04
CA ALA A 65 -6.58 4.10 7.02
C ALA A 65 -6.04 3.79 5.62
N LEU A 66 -6.62 2.84 4.90
CA LEU A 66 -6.23 2.51 3.53
C LEU A 66 -6.48 3.67 2.56
N ARG A 67 -7.56 4.43 2.71
CA ARG A 67 -7.79 5.67 1.92
C ARG A 67 -6.73 6.72 2.18
N VAL A 68 -6.34 6.91 3.46
CA VAL A 68 -5.26 7.83 3.83
C VAL A 68 -3.94 7.41 3.19
N LEU A 69 -3.60 6.12 3.25
CA LEU A 69 -2.40 5.58 2.61
C LEU A 69 -2.45 5.73 1.08
N GLY A 70 -3.63 5.51 0.49
CA GLY A 70 -3.88 5.72 -0.95
C GLY A 70 -3.61 7.15 -1.42
N GLN A 71 -3.68 8.16 -0.54
CA GLN A 71 -3.37 9.54 -0.93
C GLN A 71 -1.93 9.75 -1.39
N SER A 72 -1.00 8.87 -1.00
CA SER A 72 0.38 8.90 -1.51
C SER A 72 0.47 8.72 -3.03
N TYR A 73 -0.59 8.22 -3.68
CA TYR A 73 -0.65 7.95 -5.11
C TYR A 73 -1.64 8.86 -5.86
N THR A 74 -2.04 10.02 -5.32
CA THR A 74 -3.07 10.88 -5.94
C THR A 74 -2.74 11.39 -7.34
N GLU A 75 -1.45 11.44 -7.69
CA GLU A 75 -0.99 11.86 -9.02
C GLU A 75 -1.02 10.72 -10.05
N HIS A 76 -1.25 9.48 -9.61
CA HIS A 76 -1.27 8.32 -10.49
C HIS A 76 -2.54 8.33 -11.37
N PRO A 77 -2.47 8.12 -12.70
CA PRO A 77 -3.63 8.19 -13.59
C PRO A 77 -4.78 7.24 -13.27
N ALA A 78 -4.45 6.08 -12.67
CA ALA A 78 -5.45 5.11 -12.22
C ALA A 78 -6.06 5.41 -10.84
N TYR A 79 -5.61 6.48 -10.16
CA TYR A 79 -6.18 6.88 -8.87
C TYR A 79 -7.57 7.49 -9.06
N LEU A 80 -8.56 7.00 -8.31
CA LEU A 80 -9.93 7.52 -8.35
C LEU A 80 -10.21 8.51 -7.22
N GLN A 81 -10.89 9.63 -7.54
CA GLN A 81 -11.20 10.67 -6.55
C GLN A 81 -12.12 10.18 -5.42
N GLU A 82 -12.95 9.17 -5.68
CA GLU A 82 -13.81 8.51 -4.68
C GLU A 82 -13.02 7.77 -3.58
N TRP A 83 -11.72 7.52 -3.78
CA TRP A 83 -10.86 6.90 -2.78
C TRP A 83 -10.29 7.88 -1.76
N ARG A 84 -10.60 9.19 -1.90
CA ARG A 84 -10.24 10.16 -0.86
C ARG A 84 -10.92 9.78 0.48
N PRO A 85 -10.22 9.97 1.63
CA PRO A 85 -10.74 9.66 2.95
C PRO A 85 -12.10 10.30 3.25
#